data_AF-X1R939-F1
#
_entry.id   AF-X1R939-F1
#
_cell.length_a   1.000
_cell.length_b   1.000
_cell.length_c   1.000
_cell.angle_alpha   90.00
_cell.angle_beta   90.00
_cell.angle_gamma   90.00
#
_symmetry.space_group_name_H-M   'P 1'
#
loop_
_entity.id
_entity.type
_entity.pdbx_description
1 polymer ?
#
loop_
_entity_poly.entity_id
_entity_poly.type
_entity_poly.pdbx_seq_one_letter_code
_entity_poly.pdbx_strand_id
1 'polypeptide(L)'
;MLLIIDNYDSFTYNLFQYLSELGEEVRVVRNDKITLKEIEAMNPERIVISPGPSTPLHAGISNDVIRHFGDRLPILGVCLGHQCLGHSYGGVFGPAKTIMHGKS
;
A
#
# COMPACT_ATOMS: atom_id res chain seq x y z
N MET A 1 1.76 -14.19 -7.77
CA MET A 1 1.82 -12.76 -8.14
C MET A 1 1.58 -11.87 -6.93
N LEU A 2 2.42 -10.83 -6.76
CA LEU A 2 2.32 -9.78 -5.73
C LEU A 2 1.75 -8.49 -6.34
N LEU A 3 0.71 -7.92 -5.73
CA LEU A 3 0.11 -6.66 -6.16
C LEU A 3 0.64 -5.50 -5.32
N ILE A 4 1.16 -4.44 -5.95
CA ILE A 4 1.45 -3.16 -5.32
C ILE A 4 0.36 -2.15 -5.68
N ILE A 5 -0.31 -1.60 -4.68
CA ILE A 5 -1.15 -0.42 -4.81
C ILE A 5 -0.27 0.83 -4.64
N ASP A 6 -0.03 1.53 -5.73
CA ASP A 6 0.75 2.77 -5.81
C ASP A 6 -0.11 3.98 -5.42
N ASN A 7 0.25 4.63 -4.32
CA ASN A 7 -0.31 5.91 -3.88
C ASN A 7 0.43 7.11 -4.48
N TYR A 8 0.87 6.98 -5.75
CA TYR A 8 1.62 8.01 -6.49
C TYR A 8 2.95 8.38 -5.80
N ASP A 9 3.69 7.38 -5.35
CA ASP A 9 4.95 7.58 -4.64
C ASP A 9 6.18 7.43 -5.52
N SER A 10 7.21 8.22 -5.21
CA SER A 10 8.48 8.19 -5.95
C SER A 10 9.33 6.95 -5.64
N PHE A 11 9.05 6.22 -4.56
CA PHE A 11 9.79 5.03 -4.14
C PHE A 11 9.06 3.71 -4.42
N THR A 12 7.85 3.74 -5.00
CA THR A 12 7.10 2.52 -5.39
C THR A 12 7.96 1.58 -6.23
N TYR A 13 8.75 2.10 -7.16
CA TYR A 13 9.58 1.27 -8.03
C TYR A 13 10.82 0.67 -7.34
N ASN A 14 11.26 1.23 -6.20
CA ASN A 14 12.28 0.57 -5.37
C ASN A 14 11.70 -0.71 -4.74
N LEU A 15 10.44 -0.67 -4.28
CA LEU A 15 9.75 -1.85 -3.78
C LEU A 15 9.52 -2.88 -4.90
N PHE A 16 9.04 -2.43 -6.06
CA PHE A 16 8.87 -3.27 -7.24
C PHE A 16 10.17 -4.00 -7.60
N GLN A 17 11.28 -3.26 -7.71
CA GLN A 17 12.57 -3.81 -8.10
C GLN A 17 13.02 -4.88 -7.10
N TYR A 18 13.05 -4.56 -5.81
CA TYR A 18 13.53 -5.49 -4.80
C TYR A 18 12.68 -6.77 -4.72
N LEU A 19 11.36 -6.64 -4.78
CA LEU A 19 10.47 -7.80 -4.80
C LEU A 19 10.67 -8.64 -6.07
N SER A 20 10.86 -8.00 -7.23
CA SER A 20 11.16 -8.70 -8.48
C SER A 20 12.50 -9.43 -8.43
N GLU A 21 13.53 -8.84 -7.79
CA GLU A 21 14.83 -9.47 -7.57
C GLU A 21 14.75 -10.71 -6.65
N LEU A 22 13.76 -10.74 -5.75
CA LEU A 22 13.45 -11.93 -4.93
C LEU A 22 12.68 -13.02 -5.70
N GLY A 23 12.41 -12.83 -6.99
CA GLY A 23 11.71 -13.78 -7.85
C GLY A 23 10.19 -13.63 -7.86
N GLU A 24 9.66 -12.53 -7.32
CA GLU A 24 8.23 -12.24 -7.35
C GLU A 24 7.78 -11.75 -8.73
N GLU A 25 6.64 -12.27 -9.21
CA GLU A 25 5.90 -11.62 -10.27
C GLU A 25 5.12 -10.44 -9.67
N VAL A 26 5.59 -9.21 -9.90
CA VAL A 26 5.01 -8.00 -9.32
C VAL A 26 4.14 -7.25 -10.32
N ARG A 27 2.92 -6.90 -9.90
CA ARG A 27 2.03 -6.00 -10.64
C ARG A 27 1.85 -4.71 -9.85
N VAL A 28 2.07 -3.55 -10.50
CA VAL A 28 1.84 -2.23 -9.89
C VAL A 28 0.60 -1.59 -10.52
N VAL A 29 -0.30 -1.07 -9.69
CA VAL A 29 -1.50 -0.33 -10.12
C VAL A 29 -1.71 0.87 -9.21
N ARG A 30 -2.22 1.98 -9.75
CA ARG A 30 -2.49 3.18 -8.96
C ARG A 30 -3.78 3.04 -8.16
N ASN A 31 -3.81 3.67 -6.98
CA ASN A 31 -4.91 3.61 -6.01
C ASN A 31 -6.28 4.11 -6.51
N ASP A 32 -6.34 4.71 -7.70
CA ASP A 32 -7.55 5.24 -8.33
C ASP A 32 -7.80 4.65 -9.73
N LYS A 33 -7.00 3.67 -10.16
CA LYS A 33 -7.06 3.02 -11.48
C LYS A 33 -7.43 1.55 -11.43
N ILE A 34 -7.89 1.07 -10.28
CA ILE A 34 -8.36 -0.31 -10.10
C ILE A 34 -9.51 -0.33 -9.09
N THR A 35 -10.33 -1.37 -9.18
CA THR A 35 -11.45 -1.65 -8.26
C THR A 35 -11.19 -2.91 -7.46
N LEU A 36 -11.86 -3.08 -6.32
CA LEU A 36 -11.76 -4.31 -5.51
C LEU A 36 -12.12 -5.56 -6.31
N LYS A 37 -13.12 -5.46 -7.19
CA LYS A 37 -13.56 -6.58 -8.06
C LYS A 37 -12.48 -6.98 -9.06
N GLU A 38 -11.76 -6.01 -9.64
CA GLU A 38 -10.64 -6.30 -10.53
C GLU A 38 -9.48 -6.94 -9.77
N ILE A 39 -9.24 -6.54 -8.51
CA ILE A 39 -8.24 -7.18 -7.65
C ILE A 39 -8.64 -8.62 -7.33
N GLU A 40 -9.91 -8.89 -7.00
CA GLU A 40 -10.40 -10.26 -6.79
C GLU A 40 -10.22 -11.13 -8.04
N ALA A 41 -10.57 -10.60 -9.22
CA ALA A 41 -10.39 -11.30 -10.49
C ALA A 41 -8.92 -11.56 -10.82
N MET A 42 -8.02 -10.67 -10.38
CA MET A 42 -6.57 -10.83 -10.53
C MET A 42 -6.00 -11.90 -9.59
N ASN A 43 -6.71 -12.22 -8.50
CA ASN A 43 -6.34 -13.24 -7.52
C ASN A 43 -4.87 -13.15 -7.02
N PRO A 44 -4.44 -12.00 -6.46
CA PRO A 44 -3.09 -11.86 -5.94
C PRO A 44 -2.87 -12.74 -4.71
N GLU A 45 -1.64 -13.20 -4.50
CA GLU A 45 -1.26 -13.98 -3.30
C GLU A 45 -0.94 -13.09 -2.10
N ARG A 46 -0.56 -11.84 -2.35
CA ARG A 46 -0.10 -10.86 -1.37
C ARG A 46 -0.20 -9.45 -1.92
N ILE A 47 -0.44 -8.49 -1.04
CA ILE A 47 -0.62 -7.08 -1.42
C ILE A 47 0.37 -6.20 -0.66
N VAL A 48 0.97 -5.25 -1.36
CA VAL A 48 1.75 -4.16 -0.76
C VAL A 48 1.03 -2.84 -1.02
N ILE A 49 0.80 -2.05 0.02
CA ILE A 49 0.33 -0.67 -0.10
C ILE A 49 1.56 0.23 0.00
N SER A 50 1.86 0.95 -1.08
CA SER A 50 3.07 1.76 -1.19
C SER A 50 3.06 2.95 -0.20
N PRO A 51 4.22 3.62 -0.01
CA PRO A 51 4.25 4.97 0.52
C PRO A 51 3.42 5.92 -0.36
N GLY A 52 3.29 7.17 0.06
CA GLY A 52 2.61 8.19 -0.71
C GLY A 52 2.52 9.51 0.06
N PRO A 53 2.19 10.61 -0.61
CA PRO A 53 1.90 11.86 0.06
C PRO A 53 0.56 11.79 0.81
N SER A 54 0.29 12.78 1.67
CA SER A 54 -1.01 12.98 2.33
C SER A 54 -1.29 12.01 3.49
N THR A 55 -2.57 11.77 3.80
CA THR A 55 -3.05 10.97 4.94
C THR A 55 -3.91 9.79 4.47
N PRO A 56 -4.19 8.78 5.32
CA PRO A 56 -5.05 7.66 4.96
C PRO A 56 -6.42 8.05 4.40
N LEU A 57 -6.97 9.20 4.81
CA LEU A 57 -8.27 9.70 4.31
C LEU A 57 -8.26 10.04 2.82
N HIS A 58 -7.08 10.20 2.22
CA HIS A 58 -6.89 10.58 0.82
C HIS A 58 -6.10 9.53 0.02
N ALA A 59 -5.97 8.31 0.52
CA ALA A 59 -5.17 7.23 -0.08
C ALA A 59 -5.93 6.39 -1.14
N GLY A 60 -6.94 6.97 -1.81
CA GLY A 60 -7.78 6.27 -2.78
C GLY A 60 -8.43 5.02 -2.18
N ILE A 61 -8.41 3.91 -2.93
CA ILE A 61 -8.99 2.63 -2.48
C ILE A 61 -8.17 1.91 -1.39
N SER A 62 -7.00 2.43 -0.99
CA SER A 62 -6.03 1.67 -0.17
C SER A 62 -6.62 1.14 1.13
N ASN A 63 -7.44 1.93 1.84
CA ASN A 63 -8.11 1.47 3.07
C ASN A 63 -9.15 0.39 2.77
N ASP A 64 -9.86 0.51 1.65
CA ASP A 64 -10.88 -0.46 1.26
C ASP A 64 -10.23 -1.79 0.85
N VAL A 65 -9.08 -1.74 0.17
CA VAL A 65 -8.25 -2.93 -0.10
C VAL A 65 -7.84 -3.60 1.21
N ILE A 66 -7.37 -2.83 2.19
CA ILE A 66 -6.97 -3.38 3.49
C ILE A 66 -8.14 -4.05 4.20
N ARG A 67 -9.30 -3.37 4.28
CA ARG A 67 -10.49 -3.92 4.95
C ARG A 67 -11.06 -5.14 4.23
N HIS A 68 -11.03 -5.14 2.91
CA HIS A 68 -11.62 -6.19 2.09
C HIS A 68 -10.75 -7.45 2.02
N PHE A 69 -9.42 -7.31 1.97
CA PHE A 69 -8.50 -8.43 1.77
C PHE A 69 -7.68 -8.83 3.00
N GLY A 70 -7.58 -7.96 4.02
CA GLY A 70 -6.63 -8.12 5.13
C GLY A 70 -6.89 -9.30 6.06
N ASP A 71 -8.07 -9.94 5.96
CA ASP A 71 -8.42 -11.17 6.68
C ASP A 71 -8.02 -12.45 5.93
N ARG A 72 -7.75 -12.34 4.62
CA ARG A 72 -7.53 -13.48 3.71
C ARG A 72 -6.15 -13.49 3.08
N LEU A 73 -5.55 -12.31 2.86
CA LEU A 73 -4.28 -12.14 2.18
C LEU A 73 -3.27 -11.42 3.08
N PRO A 74 -1.98 -11.80 3.05
CA PRO A 74 -0.93 -11.01 3.66
C PRO A 74 -0.85 -9.61 3.04
N ILE A 75 -0.89 -8.56 3.88
CA ILE A 75 -0.75 -7.17 3.45
C ILE A 75 0.42 -6.51 4.17
N LEU A 76 1.33 -5.92 3.39
CA LEU A 76 2.39 -5.05 3.89
C LEU A 76 2.08 -3.59 3.52
N GLY A 77 2.05 -2.70 4.52
CA GLY A 77 1.92 -1.26 4.30
C GLY A 77 3.22 -0.53 4.64
N VAL A 78 3.69 0.34 3.75
CA VAL A 78 4.92 1.13 3.95
C VAL A 78 4.56 2.62 4.03
N CYS A 79 5.06 3.35 5.04
CA CYS A 79 4.78 4.78 5.25
C CYS A 79 3.27 5.10 5.25
N LEU A 80 2.72 5.77 4.22
CA LEU A 80 1.28 5.97 4.06
C LEU A 80 0.52 4.64 4.11
N GLY A 81 1.01 3.59 3.46
CA GLY A 81 0.41 2.26 3.55
C GLY A 81 0.35 1.70 4.98
N HIS A 82 1.36 1.99 5.81
CA HIS A 82 1.35 1.59 7.23
C HIS A 82 0.30 2.39 8.01
N GLN A 83 0.16 3.69 7.72
CA GLN A 83 -0.89 4.51 8.32
C GLN A 83 -2.29 4.04 7.90
N CYS A 84 -2.47 3.67 6.62
CA CYS A 84 -3.72 3.09 6.11
C CYS A 84 -4.08 1.79 6.83
N LEU A 85 -3.11 0.93 7.15
CA LEU A 85 -3.34 -0.29 7.94
C LEU A 85 -3.93 0.05 9.31
N GLY A 86 -3.24 0.91 10.09
CA GLY A 86 -3.76 1.30 11.40
C GLY A 86 -5.11 2.00 11.29
N HIS A 87 -5.29 2.90 10.33
CA HIS A 87 -6.54 3.65 10.14
C HIS A 87 -7.71 2.74 9.81
N SER A 88 -7.49 1.73 8.97
CA SER A 88 -8.51 0.77 8.56
C SER A 88 -9.07 -0.03 9.72
N TYR A 89 -8.29 -0.18 10.80
CA TYR A 89 -8.66 -0.89 12.02
C TYR A 89 -8.84 0.04 13.24
N GLY A 90 -9.14 1.33 13.02
CA GLY A 90 -9.54 2.27 14.08
C GLY A 90 -8.39 3.04 14.75
N GLY A 91 -7.16 2.88 14.25
CA GLY A 91 -6.01 3.69 14.66
C GLY A 91 -6.17 5.17 14.30
N VAL A 92 -5.62 6.04 15.15
CA VAL A 92 -5.66 7.50 14.98
C VAL A 92 -4.26 8.02 14.70
N PHE A 93 -4.17 8.99 13.78
CA PHE A 93 -2.90 9.57 13.34
C PHE A 93 -2.93 11.09 13.50
N GLY A 94 -1.78 11.65 13.84
CA GLY A 94 -1.54 13.08 13.96
C GLY A 94 -0.10 13.41 13.58
N PRO A 95 0.27 14.69 13.61
CA PRO A 95 1.62 15.12 13.29
C PRO A 95 2.63 14.53 14.29
N ALA A 96 3.80 14.13 13.77
CA ALA A 96 4.93 13.75 14.60
C ALA A 96 5.47 14.97 15.37
N LYS A 97 6.09 14.73 16.54
CA LYS A 97 6.74 15.79 17.33
C LYS A 97 7.90 16.46 16.58
N THR A 98 8.60 15.69 15.75
CA THR A 98 9.74 16.14 14.94
C THR A 98 9.58 15.59 13.54
N ILE A 99 9.78 16.44 12.54
CA ILE A 99 9.75 16.05 11.13
C ILE A 99 11.15 15.54 10.76
N MET A 100 11.21 14.33 10.22
CA MET A 100 12.43 13.70 9.73
C MET A 100 12.31 13.48 8.22
N HIS A 101 13.39 13.73 7.49
CA HIS A 101 13.49 13.45 6.06
C HIS A 101 14.88 12.96 5.70
N GLY A 102 14.97 11.83 5.00
CA GLY A 102 16.24 11.21 4.62
C GLY A 102 16.97 10.51 5.78
N LYS A 103 18.25 10.18 5.56
CA LYS A 103 19.10 9.60 6.61
C LYS A 103 19.42 10.66 7.67
N SER A 104 19.39 10.21 8.93
CA SER A 104 19.82 10.95 10.12
C SER A 104 21.29 10.70 10.40
#